data_AF-A0A2M9LXU2-F1
#
_entry.id   AF-A0A2M9LXU2-F1
#
_cell.length_a   1.000
_cell.length_b   1.000
_cell.length_c   1.000
_cell.angle_alpha   90.00
_cell.angle_beta   90.00
_cell.angle_gamma   90.00
#
_symmetry.space_group_name_H-M   'P 1'
#
loop_
_entity.id
_entity.type
_entity.pdbx_description
1 polymer ?
#
loop_
_entity_poly.entity_id
_entity_poly.type
_entity_poly.pdbx_seq_one_letter_code
_entity_poly.pdbx_strand_id
1 'polypeptide(L)'
;MVYVVGFLEGAGAHGYFLAQGGLDAYSYAPMPVQLVFHALLLIDPLVALLIIRARPGAPLLGAVVMLADLVGNWRVAWNAVMTDPTAFLRPVGLLPITLFGIFVLITALPLRRALTPGRHLNAYVPSPPKAG
;
A
#
# COMPACT_ATOMS: atom_id res chain seq x y z
N MET A 1 3.69 -1.49 11.45
CA MET A 1 3.06 -2.82 11.56
C MET A 1 1.81 -2.93 10.70
N VAL A 2 0.84 -2.02 10.79
CA VAL A 2 -0.38 -2.06 9.95
C VAL A 2 -0.09 -2.14 8.45
N TYR A 3 0.84 -1.32 7.92
CA TYR A 3 1.27 -1.40 6.51
C TYR A 3 1.76 -2.81 6.15
N VAL A 4 2.69 -3.34 6.96
CA VAL A 4 3.31 -4.65 6.72
C VAL A 4 2.26 -5.74 6.64
N VAL A 5 1.33 -5.77 7.62
CA VAL A 5 0.27 -6.78 7.65
C VAL A 5 -0.65 -6.64 6.43
N GLY A 6 -1.15 -5.44 6.14
CA GLY A 6 -2.08 -5.25 5.02
C GLY A 6 -1.47 -5.54 3.65
N PHE A 7 -0.21 -5.15 3.41
CA PHE A 7 0.48 -5.51 2.16
C PHE A 7 0.74 -7.02 2.08
N LEU A 8 1.17 -7.69 3.16
CA LEU A 8 1.38 -9.14 3.13
C LEU A 8 0.07 -9.92 2.99
N GLU A 9 -1.04 -9.41 3.56
CA GLU A 9 -2.38 -9.95 3.33
C GLU A 9 -2.78 -9.82 1.86
N GLY A 10 -2.57 -8.65 1.24
CA GLY A 10 -2.78 -8.42 -0.19
C GLY A 10 -1.98 -9.39 -1.06
N ALA A 11 -0.68 -9.53 -0.79
CA ALA A 11 0.18 -10.50 -1.44
C ALA A 11 -0.35 -11.93 -1.31
N GLY A 12 -0.83 -12.30 -0.12
CA GLY A 12 -1.46 -13.60 0.14
C GLY A 12 -2.72 -13.82 -0.67
N ALA A 13 -3.58 -12.81 -0.79
CA ALA A 13 -4.77 -12.86 -1.63
C ALA A 13 -4.42 -13.01 -3.11
N HIS A 14 -3.44 -12.25 -3.61
CA HIS A 14 -2.96 -12.39 -5.00
C HIS A 14 -2.35 -13.76 -5.25
N GLY A 15 -1.56 -14.29 -4.31
CA GLY A 15 -1.00 -15.64 -4.38
C GLY A 15 -2.09 -16.71 -4.39
N TYR A 16 -3.15 -16.55 -3.59
CA TYR A 16 -4.30 -17.46 -3.58
C TYR A 16 -5.01 -17.48 -4.93
N PHE A 17 -5.33 -16.31 -5.51
CA PHE A 17 -5.98 -16.25 -6.82
C PHE A 17 -5.10 -16.81 -7.94
N LEU A 18 -3.80 -16.51 -7.93
CA LEU A 18 -2.84 -17.07 -8.88
C LEU A 18 -2.75 -18.60 -8.77
N ALA A 19 -2.76 -19.15 -7.55
CA ALA A 19 -2.74 -20.59 -7.33
C ALA A 19 -4.01 -21.29 -7.84
N GLN A 20 -5.16 -20.61 -7.81
CA GLN A 20 -6.44 -21.16 -8.28
C GLN A 20 -6.62 -21.03 -9.79
N GLY A 21 -6.22 -19.89 -10.38
CA GLY A 21 -6.54 -19.54 -11.77
C GLY A 21 -5.34 -19.43 -12.70
N GLY A 22 -4.10 -19.55 -12.22
CA GLY A 22 -2.90 -19.30 -13.00
C GLY A 22 -2.88 -17.88 -13.58
N LEU A 23 -2.31 -17.74 -14.79
CA LEU A 23 -2.26 -16.44 -15.48
C LEU A 23 -3.66 -15.89 -15.83
N ASP A 24 -4.68 -16.74 -15.84
CA ASP A 24 -6.07 -16.38 -16.11
C ASP A 24 -6.83 -15.92 -14.86
N ALA A 25 -6.18 -15.88 -13.69
CA ALA A 25 -6.78 -15.50 -12.40
C ALA A 25 -7.54 -14.18 -12.43
N TYR A 26 -7.14 -13.25 -13.30
CA TYR A 26 -7.77 -11.93 -13.45
C TYR A 26 -8.37 -11.69 -14.83
N SER A 27 -8.63 -12.74 -15.62
CA SER A 27 -9.16 -12.64 -16.99
C SER A 27 -10.48 -11.85 -17.10
N TYR A 28 -11.22 -11.70 -16.00
CA TYR A 28 -12.43 -10.87 -15.89
C TYR A 28 -12.18 -9.36 -15.90
N ALA A 29 -10.94 -8.90 -15.68
CA ALA A 29 -10.60 -7.49 -15.59
C ALA A 29 -9.95 -6.98 -16.90
N PRO A 30 -9.98 -5.67 -17.20
CA PRO A 30 -9.20 -5.12 -18.31
C PRO A 30 -7.71 -5.37 -18.14
N MET A 31 -6.99 -5.61 -19.24
CA MET A 31 -5.56 -6.01 -19.24
C MET A 31 -4.66 -5.18 -18.29
N PRO A 32 -4.75 -3.83 -18.24
CA PRO A 32 -3.94 -3.05 -17.30
C PRO A 32 -4.16 -3.41 -15.83
N VAL A 33 -5.40 -3.70 -15.44
CA VAL A 33 -5.74 -4.12 -14.07
C VAL A 33 -5.19 -5.51 -13.79
N GLN A 34 -5.24 -6.42 -14.77
CA GLN A 34 -4.66 -7.76 -14.63
C GLN A 34 -3.16 -7.70 -14.36
N LEU A 35 -2.43 -6.85 -15.11
CA LEU A 35 -0.99 -6.68 -14.92
C LEU A 35 -0.66 -6.12 -13.53
N VAL A 36 -1.44 -5.14 -13.06
CA VAL A 36 -1.29 -4.59 -11.71
C VAL A 36 -1.50 -5.71 -10.69
N PHE A 37 -2.61 -6.45 -10.74
CA PHE A 37 -2.90 -7.50 -9.77
C PHE A 37 -1.85 -8.62 -9.75
N HIS A 38 -1.32 -9.03 -10.90
CA HIS A 38 -0.19 -9.97 -10.93
C HIS A 38 1.08 -9.37 -10.32
N ALA A 39 1.37 -8.10 -10.60
CA ALA A 39 2.56 -7.44 -10.08
C ALA A 39 2.52 -7.25 -8.55
N LEU A 40 1.33 -7.09 -7.96
CA LEU A 40 1.15 -6.93 -6.51
C LEU A 40 1.69 -8.12 -5.71
N LEU A 41 1.69 -9.33 -6.28
CA LEU A 41 2.32 -10.50 -5.67
C LEU A 41 3.81 -10.27 -5.29
N LEU A 42 4.52 -9.44 -6.06
CA LEU A 42 5.91 -9.09 -5.81
C LEU A 42 6.07 -7.72 -5.16
N ILE A 43 5.24 -6.75 -5.56
CA ILE A 43 5.34 -5.38 -5.09
C ILE A 43 4.91 -5.26 -3.62
N ASP A 44 3.89 -5.99 -3.18
CA ASP A 44 3.39 -5.88 -1.81
C ASP A 44 4.41 -6.36 -0.77
N PRO A 45 5.05 -7.55 -0.91
CA PRO A 45 6.14 -7.96 -0.02
C PRO A 45 7.33 -6.99 -0.07
N LEU A 46 7.61 -6.39 -1.23
CA LEU A 46 8.65 -5.38 -1.36
C LEU A 46 8.31 -4.13 -0.54
N VAL A 47 7.08 -3.61 -0.63
CA VAL A 47 6.62 -2.47 0.18
C VAL A 47 6.72 -2.82 1.67
N ALA A 48 6.23 -4.00 2.07
CA ALA A 48 6.31 -4.49 3.44
C ALA A 48 7.77 -4.54 3.94
N LEU A 49 8.68 -5.09 3.14
CA LEU A 49 10.11 -5.14 3.43
C LEU A 49 10.70 -3.74 3.58
N LEU A 50 10.41 -2.81 2.66
CA LEU A 50 10.92 -1.44 2.72
C LEU A 50 10.41 -0.70 3.97
N ILE A 51 9.18 -0.94 4.39
CA ILE A 51 8.61 -0.43 5.65
C ILE A 51 9.34 -1.03 6.85
N ILE A 52 9.59 -2.35 6.88
CA ILE A 52 10.37 -3.02 7.94
C ILE A 52 11.78 -2.42 8.02
N ARG A 53 12.39 -2.11 6.88
CA ARG A 53 13.71 -1.45 6.80
C ARG A 53 13.66 0.05 7.07
N ALA A 54 12.54 0.59 7.53
CA ALA A 54 12.34 1.99 7.87
C ALA A 54 12.75 2.97 6.73
N ARG A 55 12.58 2.57 5.46
CA ARG A 55 12.98 3.41 4.33
C ARG A 55 12.03 4.60 4.19
N PRO A 56 12.51 5.86 4.16
CA PRO A 56 11.64 7.04 4.10
C PRO A 56 10.70 7.09 2.88
N GLY A 57 11.11 6.50 1.76
CA GLY A 57 10.29 6.43 0.54
C GLY A 57 9.20 5.35 0.57
N ALA A 58 9.30 4.36 1.47
CA ALA A 58 8.39 3.21 1.49
C ALA A 58 6.92 3.58 1.68
N PRO A 59 6.54 4.55 2.55
CA PRO A 59 5.14 4.93 2.71
C PRO A 59 4.52 5.54 1.45
N LEU A 60 5.29 6.35 0.71
CA LEU A 60 4.80 6.94 -0.54
C LEU A 60 4.67 5.89 -1.65
N LEU A 61 5.63 4.99 -1.77
CA LEU A 61 5.50 3.85 -2.68
C LEU A 61 4.26 3.03 -2.33
N GLY A 62 4.09 2.68 -1.05
CA GLY A 62 2.89 1.99 -0.57
C GLY A 62 1.60 2.72 -0.93
N ALA A 63 1.55 4.05 -0.79
CA ALA A 63 0.38 4.83 -1.19
C ALA A 63 0.06 4.73 -2.69
N VAL A 64 1.08 4.77 -3.56
CA VAL A 64 0.89 4.62 -5.01
C VAL A 64 0.38 3.22 -5.36
N VAL A 65 1.01 2.19 -4.77
CA VAL A 65 0.62 0.79 -4.97
C VAL A 65 -0.81 0.56 -4.51
N MET A 66 -1.13 1.02 -3.30
CA MET A 66 -2.45 0.89 -2.70
C MET A 66 -3.53 1.65 -3.49
N LEU A 67 -3.21 2.81 -4.05
CA LEU A 67 -4.13 3.53 -4.92
C LEU A 67 -4.42 2.74 -6.20
N ALA A 68 -3.40 2.17 -6.84
CA ALA A 68 -3.57 1.35 -8.03
C ALA A 68 -4.43 0.11 -7.75
N ASP A 69 -4.15 -0.58 -6.64
CA ASP A 69 -4.90 -1.74 -6.19
C ASP A 69 -6.37 -1.40 -5.89
N LEU A 70 -6.60 -0.33 -5.13
CA LEU A 70 -7.93 0.17 -4.80
C LEU A 70 -8.74 0.52 -6.06
N VAL A 71 -8.13 1.23 -7.02
CA VAL A 71 -8.78 1.58 -8.29
C VAL A 71 -9.12 0.32 -9.10
N GLY A 72 -8.21 -0.66 -9.16
CA GLY A 72 -8.46 -1.94 -9.83
C GLY A 72 -9.64 -2.69 -9.22
N ASN A 73 -9.68 -2.81 -7.90
CA ASN A 73 -10.76 -3.49 -7.17
C ASN A 73 -12.11 -2.78 -7.34
N TRP A 74 -12.14 -1.46 -7.21
CA TRP A 74 -13.36 -0.69 -7.44
C TRP A 74 -13.86 -0.77 -8.89
N ARG A 75 -12.95 -0.74 -9.87
CA ARG A 75 -13.31 -0.89 -11.30
C ARG A 75 -14.02 -2.22 -11.56
N VAL A 76 -13.50 -3.31 -11.01
CA VAL A 76 -14.08 -4.65 -11.18
C VAL A 76 -15.41 -4.76 -10.44
N ALA A 77 -15.48 -4.26 -9.21
CA ALA A 77 -16.63 -4.44 -8.34
C ALA A 77 -17.77 -3.44 -8.60
N TRP A 78 -17.55 -2.38 -9.38
CA TRP A 78 -18.48 -1.26 -9.55
C TRP A 78 -19.91 -1.71 -9.87
N ASN A 79 -20.10 -2.53 -10.91
CA ASN A 79 -21.43 -2.96 -11.35
C ASN A 79 -22.13 -3.82 -10.29
N ALA A 80 -21.37 -4.68 -9.59
CA ALA A 80 -21.92 -5.52 -8.53
C ALA A 80 -22.39 -4.67 -7.35
N VAL A 81 -21.59 -3.69 -6.92
CA VAL A 81 -21.94 -2.77 -5.82
C VAL A 81 -23.13 -1.87 -6.18
N MET A 82 -23.22 -1.41 -7.43
CA MET A 82 -24.36 -0.57 -7.88
C MET A 82 -25.66 -1.36 -7.96
N THR A 83 -25.57 -2.67 -8.22
CA THR A 83 -26.75 -3.56 -8.28
C THR A 83 -27.16 -4.02 -6.88
N ASP A 84 -26.19 -4.31 -6.02
CA ASP A 84 -26.38 -4.73 -4.63
C ASP A 84 -25.36 -4.03 -3.72
N PRO A 85 -25.75 -2.93 -3.05
CA PRO A 85 -24.85 -2.20 -2.15
C PRO A 85 -24.33 -3.05 -0.98
N THR A 86 -25.02 -4.12 -0.60
CA THR A 86 -24.56 -5.00 0.48
C THR A 86 -23.33 -5.81 0.08
N ALA A 87 -23.06 -5.95 -1.24
CA ALA A 87 -21.83 -6.55 -1.74
C ALA A 87 -20.57 -5.81 -1.25
N PHE A 88 -20.67 -4.50 -0.99
CA PHE A 88 -19.59 -3.74 -0.37
C PHE A 88 -19.29 -4.21 1.06
N LEU A 89 -20.32 -4.56 1.84
CA LEU A 89 -20.21 -4.86 3.27
C LEU A 89 -19.63 -6.25 3.59
N ARG A 90 -19.19 -7.00 2.57
CA ARG A 90 -18.58 -8.31 2.78
C ARG A 90 -17.28 -8.15 3.59
N PRO A 91 -17.01 -9.07 4.54
CA PRO A 91 -15.84 -8.98 5.41
C PRO A 91 -14.52 -9.25 4.68
N VAL A 92 -14.59 -9.73 3.44
CA VAL A 92 -13.46 -9.95 2.53
C VAL A 92 -13.71 -9.23 1.21
N GLY A 93 -12.66 -8.73 0.57
CA GLY A 93 -12.74 -8.00 -0.69
C GLY A 93 -12.80 -6.49 -0.49
N LEU A 94 -13.82 -5.83 -1.06
CA LEU A 94 -13.82 -4.39 -1.33
C LEU A 94 -13.84 -3.49 -0.09
N LEU A 95 -14.54 -3.86 0.99
CA LEU A 95 -14.56 -3.06 2.21
C LEU A 95 -13.20 -3.04 2.93
N PRO A 96 -12.58 -4.18 3.27
CA PRO A 96 -11.27 -4.20 3.91
C PRO A 96 -10.19 -3.43 3.13
N ILE A 97 -10.09 -3.65 1.81
CA ILE A 97 -9.12 -2.93 0.96
C ILE A 97 -9.42 -1.43 0.92
N THR A 98 -10.69 -1.01 0.94
CA THR A 98 -11.05 0.41 0.96
C THR A 98 -10.64 1.06 2.28
N LEU A 99 -10.91 0.41 3.42
CA LEU A 99 -10.50 0.91 4.74
C LEU A 99 -8.97 0.99 4.87
N PHE A 100 -8.28 -0.07 4.44
CA PHE A 100 -6.82 -0.09 4.44
C PHE A 100 -6.23 0.97 3.49
N GLY A 101 -6.83 1.13 2.31
CA GLY A 101 -6.43 2.12 1.33
C GLY A 101 -6.56 3.55 1.86
N ILE A 102 -7.71 3.89 2.45
CA ILE A 102 -7.91 5.19 3.11
C ILE A 102 -6.85 5.40 4.20
N PHE A 103 -6.62 4.41 5.05
CA PHE A 103 -5.61 4.48 6.10
C PHE A 103 -4.21 4.75 5.52
N VAL A 104 -3.78 4.00 4.50
CA VAL A 104 -2.47 4.18 3.86
C VAL A 104 -2.36 5.58 3.25
N LEU A 105 -3.34 6.02 2.47
CA LEU A 105 -3.31 7.32 1.79
C LEU A 105 -3.22 8.50 2.76
N ILE A 106 -3.97 8.45 3.87
CA ILE A 106 -3.95 9.50 4.89
C ILE A 106 -2.61 9.52 5.65
N THR A 107 -2.05 8.33 5.93
CA THR A 107 -0.87 8.20 6.81
C THR A 107 0.47 8.21 6.10
N ALA A 108 0.50 8.09 4.77
CA ALA A 108 1.74 7.95 4.01
C ALA A 108 2.72 9.09 4.21
N LEU A 109 2.25 10.34 4.12
CA LEU A 109 3.11 11.51 4.30
C LEU A 109 3.57 11.69 5.77
N PRO A 110 2.68 11.60 6.79
CA PRO A 110 3.11 11.57 8.18
C PRO A 110 4.15 10.49 8.47
N LEU A 111 3.93 9.27 7.98
CA LEU A 111 4.84 8.14 8.18
C LEU A 111 6.20 8.38 7.50
N ARG A 112 6.21 8.88 6.26
CA ARG A 112 7.46 9.28 5.59
C ARG A 112 8.26 10.28 6.41
N ARG A 113 7.59 11.30 6.98
CA ARG A 113 8.25 12.31 7.80
C ARG A 113 8.86 11.69 9.05
N ALA A 114 8.15 10.79 9.71
CA ALA A 114 8.65 10.07 10.89
C ALA A 114 9.85 9.16 10.57
N LEU A 115 9.90 8.60 9.36
CA LEU A 115 11.01 7.75 8.91
C LEU A 115 12.21 8.55 8.36
N THR A 116 12.03 9.83 8.03
CA THR A 116 13.11 10.68 7.52
C THR A 116 13.97 11.16 8.70
N PRO A 117 15.27 10.83 8.77
CA PRO A 117 16.14 11.35 9.83
C PRO A 117 16.15 12.88 9.82
N GLY A 118 15.90 13.49 10.98
CA GLY A 118 15.93 14.94 11.12
C GLY A 118 17.32 15.50 10.83
N ARG A 119 17.39 16.45 9.90
CA ARG A 119 18.54 17.36 9.64
C ARG A 119 18.80 18.33 10.81
N HIS A 120 18.59 17.89 12.06
CA HIS A 120 18.45 18.75 13.23
C HIS A 120 19.57 18.57 14.28
N LEU A 121 20.75 18.08 13.87
CA LEU A 121 21.93 17.94 14.75
C LEU A 121 23.19 18.70 14.27
N ASN A 122 23.15 19.45 13.17
CA ASN A 122 24.35 20.12 12.61
C ASN A 122 24.30 21.66 12.62
N ALA A 123 23.40 22.31 13.37
CA ALA A 123 23.27 23.76 13.35
C ALA A 123 23.12 24.39 14.75
N TYR A 124 23.94 23.98 15.72
CA TYR A 124 24.38 24.87 16.81
C TYR A 124 25.56 24.25 17.55
N VAL A 125 26.78 24.52 17.09
CA VAL A 125 27.97 24.46 17.95
C VAL A 125 28.37 25.91 18.18
N PRO A 126 28.02 26.51 19.33
CA PRO A 126 28.50 27.84 19.66
C PRO A 126 30.01 27.76 19.86
N SER A 127 30.75 28.59 19.12
CA SER A 127 32.20 28.73 19.31
C SER A 127 32.49 29.12 20.77
N PRO A 128 33.52 28.53 21.41
CA PRO A 128 33.89 28.91 22.76
C PRO A 128 34.30 30.39 22.79
N PRO A 129 34.01 31.10 23.91
CA PRO A 129 34.40 32.49 24.06
C PRO A 129 35.93 32.60 23.96
N LYS A 130 36.42 33.54 23.14
CA LYS A 130 37.83 33.88 23.10
C LYS A 130 38.21 34.46 24.46
N ALA A 131 39.13 33.79 25.16
CA ALA A 131 39.85 34.40 26.28
C ALA A 131 40.65 35.58 25.74
N GLY A 132 40.62 36.70 26.48
CA GLY A 132 41.23 37.97 26.10
C GLY A 132 42.75 37.99 26.11
#